data_AF-T0YGC2-F1
#
_entry.id   AF-T0YGC2-F1
#
_cell.length_a   1.000
_cell.length_b   1.000
_cell.length_c   1.000
_cell.angle_alpha   90.00
_cell.angle_beta   90.00
_cell.angle_gamma   90.00
#
_symmetry.space_group_name_H-M   'P 1'
#
loop_
_entity.id
_entity.type
_entity.pdbx_description
1 polymer ?
#
loop_
_entity_poly.entity_id
_entity_poly.type
_entity_poly.pdbx_seq_one_letter_code
_entity_poly.pdbx_strand_id
1 'polypeptide(L)' 'MALWREYLELTKPRVVALLVFTALIGALLAVPGLPPWRALLLGLAGIWLAAASAAALNHLIDQRIDRV' A
#
# COMPACT_ATOMS: atom_id res chain seq x y z
N MET A 1 -2.67 -8.41 -23.58
CA MET A 1 -2.34 -7.47 -22.49
C MET A 1 -1.77 -8.30 -21.35
N ALA A 2 -0.81 -7.77 -20.59
CA ALA A 2 -0.02 -8.59 -19.67
C ALA A 2 -0.68 -8.67 -18.29
N LEU A 3 -1.03 -9.89 -17.86
CA LEU A 3 -1.78 -10.21 -16.63
C LEU A 3 -1.26 -9.50 -15.38
N TRP A 4 0.06 -9.29 -15.28
CA TRP A 4 0.71 -8.60 -14.17
C TRP A 4 0.34 -7.11 -14.05
N ARG A 5 0.02 -6.43 -15.16
CA ARG A 5 -0.46 -5.04 -15.13
C ARG A 5 -1.89 -4.94 -14.61
N GLU A 6 -2.75 -5.87 -15.02
CA GLU A 6 -4.13 -5.95 -14.51
C GLU A 6 -4.13 -6.23 -12.99
N TYR A 7 -3.28 -7.14 -12.52
CA TYR A 7 -3.08 -7.38 -11.08
C TYR A 7 -2.61 -6.12 -10.34
N LEU A 8 -1.73 -5.32 -10.94
CA LEU A 8 -1.28 -4.06 -10.34
C LEU A 8 -2.38 -2.99 -10.34
N GLU A 9 -3.19 -2.89 -11.38
CA GLU A 9 -4.35 -1.98 -11.42
C GLU A 9 -5.41 -2.32 -10.38
N LEU A 10 -5.65 -3.61 -10.14
CA LEU A 10 -6.54 -4.12 -9.09
C LEU A 10 -6.16 -3.64 -7.68
N THR A 11 -4.87 -3.51 -7.38
CA THR A 11 -4.39 -3.05 -6.08
C THR A 11 -4.50 -1.53 -5.85
N LYS A 12 -5.13 -0.77 -6.77
CA LYS A 12 -5.25 0.70 -6.71
C LYS A 12 -3.90 1.33 -6.30
N PRO A 13 -2.85 1.22 -7.14
CA PRO A 13 -1.46 1.44 -6.75
C PRO A 13 -1.20 2.88 -6.31
N ARG A 14 -2.02 3.83 -6.77
CA ARG A 14 -1.99 5.23 -6.33
C ARG A 14 -2.36 5.40 -4.86
N VAL A 15 -3.34 4.63 -4.36
CA VAL A 15 -3.80 4.70 -2.97
C VAL A 15 -2.76 4.07 -2.04
N VAL A 16 -2.23 2.91 -2.43
CA VAL A 16 -1.19 2.21 -1.68
C VAL A 16 0.10 3.04 -1.61
N ALA A 17 0.50 3.69 -2.71
CA ALA A 17 1.66 4.59 -2.72
C ALA A 17 1.48 5.78 -1.76
N LEU A 18 0.27 6.36 -1.70
CA LEU A 18 -0.03 7.45 -0.77
C LEU A 18 0.11 6.99 0.70
N LEU A 19 -0.43 5.81 1.02
CA LEU A 19 -0.34 5.20 2.35
C LEU A 19 1.11 4.96 2.79
N VAL A 20 1.92 4.38 1.91
CA VAL A 20 3.35 4.15 2.18
C VAL A 20 4.10 5.47 2.35
N PHE A 21 3.76 6.50 1.58
CA PHE A 21 4.34 7.84 1.74
C PHE A 21 3.99 8.47 3.08
N THR A 22 2.72 8.38 3.50
CA THR A 22 2.29 8.85 4.82
C THR A 22 3.02 8.10 5.94
N ALA A 23 3.17 6.79 5.81
CA ALA A 23 3.91 5.98 6.77
C ALA A 23 5.40 6.34 6.83
N LEU A 24 6.03 6.66 5.70
CA LEU A 24 7.41 7.11 5.64
C LEU A 24 7.59 8.43 6.43
N ILE A 25 6.72 9.40 6.22
CA ILE A 25 6.77 10.67 6.97
C ILE A 25 6.56 10.41 8.46
N GLY A 26 5.57 9.59 8.83
CA GLY A 26 5.33 9.22 10.23
C GLY A 26 6.55 8.56 10.89
N ALA A 27 7.23 7.65 10.18
CA ALA A 27 8.43 7.00 10.67
C ALA A 27 9.60 7.99 10.85
N LEU A 28 9.76 8.98 9.97
CA LEU A 28 10.76 10.05 10.10
C LEU A 28 10.47 10.98 11.29
N LEU A 29 9.19 11.23 11.61
CA LEU A 29 8.79 12.07 12.74
C LEU A 29 8.86 11.33 14.09
N ALA A 30 8.85 10.00 14.08
CA ALA A 30 8.78 9.18 15.30
C ALA A 30 10.06 9.22 16.17
N VAL A 31 11.21 9.53 15.58
CA VAL A 31 12.50 9.54 16.27
C VAL A 31 13.27 10.80 15.87
N PRO A 32 13.93 11.51 16.81
CA PRO A 32 14.84 12.59 16.45
C PRO A 32 16.07 12.00 15.72
N GLY A 33 16.07 12.08 14.39
CA GLY A 33 17.14 11.55 13.53
C GLY A 33 16.60 10.61 12.44
N LEU A 34 17.50 9.85 11.82
CA LEU A 34 17.11 8.85 10.83
C LEU A 34 16.72 7.53 11.52
N PRO A 35 15.51 7.00 11.30
CA PRO A 35 15.12 5.70 11.80
C PRO A 35 16.07 4.59 11.32
N PRO A 36 16.20 3.48 12.06
CA PRO A 36 17.00 2.35 11.62
C PRO A 36 16.53 1.87 10.25
N TRP A 37 17.43 1.85 9.26
CA TRP A 37 17.07 1.54 7.85
C TRP A 37 16.33 0.20 7.70
N ARG A 38 16.69 -0.80 8.51
CA ARG A 38 16.01 -2.11 8.54
C ARG A 38 14.57 -2.01 9.00
N ALA A 39 14.33 -1.26 10.08
CA ALA A 39 12.99 -1.06 10.62
C ALA A 39 12.13 -0.27 9.63
N LEU A 40 12.72 0.73 8.97
CA LEU A 40 12.05 1.51 7.94
C LEU A 40 11.65 0.65 6.73
N LEU A 41 12.58 -0.13 6.19
CA LEU A 41 12.30 -1.01 5.05
C LEU A 41 11.26 -2.08 5.38
N LEU A 42 11.42 -2.79 6.52
CA LEU A 42 10.48 -3.84 6.93
C LEU A 42 9.10 -3.26 7.26
N GLY A 43 9.05 -2.08 7.90
CA GLY A 43 7.81 -1.39 8.21
C GLY A 43 7.07 -0.94 6.96
N LEU A 44 7.76 -0.24 6.04
CA LEU A 44 7.16 0.21 4.78
C LEU A 44 6.74 -0.98 3.89
N ALA A 45 7.54 -2.05 3.85
CA ALA A 45 7.18 -3.27 3.13
C ALA A 45 5.94 -3.95 3.73
N GLY A 46 5.84 -4.03 5.06
CA GLY A 46 4.67 -4.58 5.75
C GLY A 46 3.41 -3.76 5.48
N ILE A 47 3.52 -2.43 5.54
CA ILE A 47 2.41 -1.51 5.24
C ILE A 47 1.99 -1.63 3.78
N TRP A 48 2.95 -1.71 2.85
CA TRP A 48 2.68 -1.90 1.44
C TRP A 48 1.92 -3.20 1.16
N LEU A 49 2.37 -4.32 1.75
CA LEU A 49 1.72 -5.63 1.61
C LEU A 49 0.31 -5.64 2.21
N ALA A 50 0.13 -5.08 3.41
CA ALA A 50 -1.17 -5.00 4.07
C ALA A 50 -2.15 -4.12 3.28
N ALA A 51 -1.70 -2.96 2.81
CA ALA A 51 -2.51 -2.04 2.01
C ALA A 51 -2.87 -2.64 0.64
N ALA A 52 -1.95 -3.36 -0.01
CA ALA A 52 -2.23 -4.06 -1.26
C ALA A 52 -3.28 -5.18 -1.07
N SER A 53 -3.20 -5.93 0.03
CA SER A 53 -4.19 -6.95 0.37
C SER A 53 -5.58 -6.33 0.64
N ALA A 54 -5.64 -5.23 1.39
CA ALA A 54 -6.88 -4.50 1.65
C ALA A 54 -7.49 -3.93 0.37
N ALA A 55 -6.67 -3.41 -0.56
CA ALA A 55 -7.15 -2.91 -1.85
C ALA A 55 -7.73 -4.04 -2.72
N ALA A 56 -7.07 -5.20 -2.76
CA ALA A 56 -7.58 -6.37 -3.48
C ALA A 56 -8.90 -6.90 -2.87
N LEU A 57 -9.01 -6.92 -1.54
CA LEU A 57 -10.24 -7.28 -0.82
C LEU A 57 -11.37 -6.28 -1.09
N ASN A 58 -11.09 -4.97 -1.02
CA ASN A 58 -12.08 -3.96 -1.35
C ASN A 58 -12.59 -4.14 -2.78
N HIS A 59 -11.71 -4.43 -3.74
CA HIS A 59 -12.13 -4.69 -5.10
C HIS A 59 -13.03 -5.94 -5.21
N LEU A 60 -12.71 -7.02 -4.49
CA LEU A 60 -13.54 -8.23 -4.46
C LEU A 60 -14.91 -8.00 -3.83
N ILE A 61 -15.00 -7.17 -2.79
CA ILE A 61 -16.25 -6.87 -2.07
C ILE A 61 -17.09 -5.87 -2.88
N ASP A 62 -16.47 -4.81 -3.40
CA ASP A 62 -17.12 -3.75 -4.18
C ASP A 62 -17.47 -4.19 -5.61
N GLN A 63 -17.04 -5.37 -6.07
CA GLN A 63 -17.41 -5.93 -7.40
C GLN A 63 -18.92 -5.93 -7.68
N ARG A 64 -19.76 -6.03 -6.64
CA ARG A 64 -21.23 -5.94 -6.78
C ARG A 64 -21.76 -4.50 -6.81
N ILE A 65 -21.05 -3.56 -6.20
CA ILE A 65 -21.45 -2.15 -6.07
C ILE A 65 -20.98 -1.37 -7.30
N ASP A 66 -19.79 -1.64 -7.82
CA ASP A 66 -19.21 -1.02 -9.03
C ASP A 66 -19.88 -1.49 -10.35
N ARG A 67 -20.92 -2.33 -10.28
CA ARG A 67 -21.62 -2.90 -11.44
C ARG A 67 -22.84 -2.07 -11.87
N VAL A 68 -23.21 -1.03 -11.12
CA VAL A 68 -24.38 -0.16 -11.36
C VAL A 68 -23.95 1.15 -12.02
#